data_AF-A0A7Y6AYA1-F1
#
_entry.id   AF-A0A7Y6AYA1-F1
#
_cell.length_a   1.000
_cell.length_b   1.000
_cell.length_c   1.000
_cell.angle_alpha   90.00
_cell.angle_beta   90.00
_cell.angle_gamma   90.00
#
_symmetry.space_group_name_H-M   'P 1'
#
loop_
_entity.id
_entity.type
_entity.pdbx_description
1 polymer ?
#
loop_
_entity_poly.entity_id
_entity_poly.type
_entity_poly.pdbx_seq_one_letter_code
_entity_poly.pdbx_strand_id
1 'polypeptide(L)'
;MGLGVSFLDCSTGITKLIARLPFLADPGEVRDVFTANVANGDNELFIIHSAPIRAYTGVNYGSDYFSVMAFHKNEGGFTIDKKLTDYFGSGADVMPPNDNESTPIYTYPFKTRHSVTSQLSSKNYLNWANDELLELTVNQKTYIYSFQAIAGITRMYLIKGDKITQKTISAGWIQFLYTTANKKEIHGWIPCKNADGC
;
A
#
# COMPACT_ATOMS: atom_id res chain seq x y z
N MET A 1 -16.55 9.40 -14.44
CA MET A 1 -17.15 8.10 -14.06
C MET A 1 -16.01 7.08 -14.06
N GLY A 2 -15.80 6.32 -12.99
CA GLY A 2 -14.64 5.41 -12.86
C GLY A 2 -14.79 4.11 -13.64
N LEU A 3 -13.71 3.33 -13.75
CA LEU A 3 -13.71 2.03 -14.42
C LEU A 3 -14.44 0.98 -13.57
N GLY A 4 -15.37 0.24 -14.18
CA GLY A 4 -16.05 -0.89 -13.55
C GLY A 4 -15.37 -2.21 -13.90
N VAL A 5 -15.19 -3.08 -12.91
CA VAL A 5 -14.68 -4.44 -13.10
C VAL A 5 -15.86 -5.40 -12.96
N SER A 6 -16.08 -6.22 -13.98
CA SER A 6 -17.13 -7.23 -13.97
C SER A 6 -16.56 -8.63 -14.16
N PHE A 7 -17.15 -9.59 -13.46
CA PHE A 7 -16.93 -11.02 -13.64
C PHE A 7 -17.98 -11.59 -14.61
N LEU A 8 -17.54 -12.35 -15.60
CA LEU A 8 -18.40 -13.12 -16.50
C LEU A 8 -18.28 -14.60 -16.14
N ASP A 9 -19.40 -15.20 -15.74
CA ASP A 9 -19.49 -16.66 -15.65
C ASP A 9 -19.74 -17.24 -17.04
N CYS A 10 -18.73 -17.89 -17.61
CA CYS A 10 -18.81 -18.46 -18.95
C CYS A 10 -19.80 -19.63 -19.06
N SER A 11 -20.20 -20.26 -17.95
CA SER A 11 -21.15 -21.37 -17.95
C SER A 11 -22.60 -20.91 -18.03
N THR A 12 -22.92 -19.79 -17.37
CA THR A 12 -24.27 -19.23 -17.31
C THR A 12 -24.45 -18.01 -18.22
N GLY A 13 -23.36 -17.40 -18.69
CA GLY A 13 -23.35 -16.13 -19.43
C GLY A 13 -23.64 -14.90 -18.56
N ILE A 14 -23.78 -15.07 -17.24
CA ILE A 14 -24.14 -13.99 -16.33
C ILE A 14 -22.92 -13.10 -16.08
N THR A 15 -23.10 -11.80 -16.27
CA THR A 15 -22.11 -10.78 -15.92
C THR A 15 -22.49 -10.08 -14.61
N LYS A 16 -21.53 -9.95 -13.69
CA LYS A 16 -21.71 -9.32 -12.39
C LYS A 16 -20.64 -8.28 -12.14
N LEU A 17 -21.03 -7.05 -11.81
CA LEU A 17 -20.09 -6.02 -11.36
C LEU A 17 -19.50 -6.42 -10.00
N ILE A 18 -18.18 -6.51 -9.90
CA ILE A 18 -17.48 -6.92 -8.68
C ILE A 18 -16.75 -5.76 -7.99
N ALA A 19 -16.38 -4.72 -8.73
CA ALA A 19 -15.76 -3.52 -8.17
C ALA A 19 -15.86 -2.31 -9.09
N ARG A 20 -15.61 -1.14 -8.52
CA ARG A 20 -15.24 0.07 -9.25
C ARG A 20 -13.83 0.47 -8.83
N LEU A 21 -12.97 0.72 -9.81
CA LEU A 21 -11.61 1.18 -9.56
C LEU A 21 -11.62 2.62 -9.04
N PRO A 22 -10.60 3.03 -8.26
CA PRO A 22 -10.49 4.39 -7.76
C PRO A 22 -10.54 5.44 -8.88
N PHE A 23 -11.19 6.58 -8.63
CA PHE A 23 -11.33 7.68 -9.58
C PHE A 23 -10.67 8.94 -9.02
N LEU A 24 -9.64 9.47 -9.70
CA LEU A 24 -8.92 10.68 -9.29
C LEU A 24 -9.07 11.78 -10.33
N ALA A 25 -10.31 12.26 -10.52
CA ALA A 25 -10.70 13.16 -11.62
C ALA A 25 -10.46 12.58 -13.04
N ASP A 26 -9.85 11.41 -13.12
CA ASP A 26 -9.57 10.62 -14.29
C ASP A 26 -9.86 9.13 -13.94
N PRO A 27 -10.52 8.37 -14.84
CA PRO A 27 -10.74 6.94 -14.62
C PRO A 27 -9.47 6.11 -14.63
N GLY A 28 -8.35 6.64 -15.15
CA GLY A 28 -7.11 5.91 -15.26
C GLY A 28 -7.18 4.74 -16.23
N GLU A 29 -6.30 3.78 -16.01
CA GLU A 29 -6.23 2.54 -16.79
C GLU A 29 -5.81 1.36 -15.92
N VAL A 30 -6.24 0.17 -16.35
CA VAL A 30 -5.79 -1.10 -15.77
C VAL A 30 -4.40 -1.39 -16.33
N ARG A 31 -3.41 -1.43 -15.44
CA ARG A 31 -2.01 -1.69 -15.78
C ARG A 31 -1.70 -3.18 -15.88
N ASP A 32 -2.30 -3.97 -14.99
CA ASP A 32 -2.12 -5.43 -15.00
C ASP A 32 -3.29 -6.13 -14.28
N VAL A 33 -3.56 -7.36 -14.68
CA VAL A 33 -4.50 -8.30 -14.05
C VAL A 33 -3.84 -9.67 -14.01
N PHE A 34 -3.69 -10.24 -12.81
CA PHE A 34 -3.04 -11.53 -12.63
C PHE A 34 -3.54 -12.25 -11.38
N THR A 35 -3.25 -13.55 -11.29
CA THR A 35 -3.48 -14.31 -10.05
C THR A 35 -2.16 -14.63 -9.38
N ALA A 36 -2.16 -14.67 -8.05
CA ALA A 36 -0.99 -15.06 -7.27
C ALA A 36 -1.39 -15.75 -5.97
N ASN A 37 -0.53 -16.68 -5.53
CA ASN A 37 -0.70 -17.34 -4.24
C ASN A 37 -0.42 -16.37 -3.09
N VAL A 38 -1.28 -16.41 -2.08
CA VAL A 38 -1.17 -15.62 -0.85
C VAL A 38 -0.80 -16.50 0.35
N ALA A 39 -0.57 -15.92 1.52
CA ALA A 39 0.03 -16.60 2.67
C ALA A 39 -0.72 -17.87 3.13
N ASN A 40 -2.04 -17.91 3.00
CA ASN A 40 -2.86 -19.07 3.37
C ASN A 40 -2.89 -20.18 2.29
N GLY A 41 -2.18 -19.99 1.16
CA GLY A 41 -2.13 -20.91 0.03
C GLY A 41 -3.21 -20.70 -1.03
N ASP A 42 -4.16 -19.80 -0.80
CA ASP A 42 -5.19 -19.46 -1.79
C ASP A 42 -4.59 -18.68 -2.96
N ASN A 43 -5.25 -18.75 -4.12
CA ASN A 43 -4.87 -18.01 -5.31
C ASN A 43 -5.84 -16.84 -5.53
N GLU A 44 -5.35 -15.63 -5.29
CA GLU A 44 -6.13 -14.39 -5.33
C GLU A 44 -5.97 -13.67 -6.67
N LEU A 45 -7.02 -12.97 -7.12
CA LEU A 45 -6.95 -12.11 -8.31
C LEU A 45 -6.51 -10.70 -7.90
N PHE A 46 -5.48 -10.18 -8.57
CA PHE A 46 -4.96 -8.83 -8.37
C PHE A 46 -5.21 -7.97 -9.61
N ILE A 47 -5.62 -6.72 -9.37
CA ILE A 47 -5.74 -5.68 -10.39
C ILE A 47 -4.85 -4.51 -9.99
N ILE A 48 -3.88 -4.19 -10.83
CA ILE A 48 -3.09 -2.97 -10.72
C ILE A 48 -3.74 -1.92 -11.60
N HIS A 49 -4.08 -0.80 -11.00
CA HIS A 49 -4.72 0.34 -11.65
C HIS A 49 -3.86 1.59 -11.43
N SER A 50 -3.84 2.49 -12.41
CA SER A 50 -3.22 3.79 -12.25
C SER A 50 -4.06 4.91 -12.86
N ALA A 51 -4.08 6.07 -12.23
CA ALA A 51 -4.70 7.27 -12.78
C ALA A 51 -3.71 8.46 -12.74
N PRO A 52 -3.69 9.31 -13.79
CA PRO A 52 -2.86 10.50 -13.79
C PRO A 52 -3.33 11.50 -12.72
N ILE A 53 -2.39 12.13 -12.03
CA ILE A 53 -2.69 13.14 -11.02
C ILE A 53 -2.77 14.51 -11.71
N ARG A 54 -3.99 14.95 -12.02
CA ARG A 54 -4.22 16.23 -12.73
C ARG A 54 -4.47 17.43 -11.81
N ALA A 55 -4.73 17.18 -10.52
CA ALA A 55 -5.02 18.23 -9.56
C ALA A 55 -3.73 18.80 -8.94
N TYR A 56 -3.64 20.12 -8.84
CA TYR A 56 -2.60 20.76 -8.03
C TYR A 56 -2.91 20.53 -6.55
N THR A 57 -2.17 19.62 -5.92
CA THR A 57 -2.37 19.24 -4.52
C THR A 57 -1.38 19.91 -3.55
N GLY A 58 -0.46 20.72 -4.08
CA GLY A 58 0.70 21.21 -3.32
C GLY A 58 1.79 20.15 -3.09
N VAL A 59 1.63 18.94 -3.65
CA VAL A 59 2.63 17.87 -3.63
C VAL A 59 3.16 17.65 -5.05
N ASN A 60 4.48 17.55 -5.19
CA ASN A 60 5.13 17.20 -6.44
C ASN A 60 5.12 15.68 -6.62
N TYR A 61 4.36 15.17 -7.59
CA TYR A 61 4.27 13.73 -7.85
C TYR A 61 5.15 13.32 -9.01
N GLY A 62 5.95 12.26 -8.81
CA GLY A 62 6.87 11.71 -9.81
C GLY A 62 6.28 10.58 -10.64
N SER A 63 5.02 10.19 -10.39
CA SER A 63 4.33 9.13 -11.13
C SER A 63 2.81 9.33 -11.12
N ASP A 64 2.10 8.50 -11.90
CA ASP A 64 0.66 8.29 -11.72
C ASP A 64 0.34 7.83 -10.29
N TYR A 65 -0.94 7.97 -9.91
CA TYR A 65 -1.49 7.40 -8.69
C TYR A 65 -1.88 5.94 -8.93
N PHE A 66 -1.19 5.01 -8.28
CA PHE A 66 -1.43 3.58 -8.39
C PHE A 66 -2.31 3.07 -7.25
N SER A 67 -3.04 1.99 -7.53
CA SER A 67 -3.80 1.22 -6.55
C SER A 67 -3.77 -0.24 -6.91
N VAL A 68 -3.68 -1.12 -5.92
CA VAL A 68 -3.79 -2.57 -6.10
C VAL A 68 -5.04 -3.06 -5.40
N MET A 69 -5.91 -3.76 -6.13
CA MET A 69 -7.09 -4.41 -5.58
C MET A 69 -6.92 -5.92 -5.63
N ALA A 70 -7.27 -6.59 -4.54
CA ALA A 70 -7.24 -8.04 -4.43
C ALA A 70 -8.67 -8.61 -4.33
N PHE A 71 -8.89 -9.79 -4.91
CA PHE A 71 -10.21 -10.43 -4.96
C PHE A 71 -10.11 -11.93 -4.73
N HIS A 72 -10.90 -12.40 -3.77
CA HIS A 72 -11.06 -13.81 -3.50
C HIS A 72 -12.11 -14.41 -4.43
N LYS A 73 -11.81 -15.61 -4.94
CA LYS A 73 -12.76 -16.38 -5.75
C LYS A 73 -13.67 -17.19 -4.82
N ASN A 74 -14.98 -17.07 -5.00
CA ASN A 74 -15.98 -17.89 -4.35
C ASN A 74 -16.89 -18.57 -5.38
N GLU A 75 -17.84 -19.39 -4.93
CA GLU A 75 -18.78 -20.11 -5.80
C GLU A 75 -19.58 -19.15 -6.71
N GLY A 76 -19.82 -17.92 -6.26
CA GLY A 76 -20.57 -16.88 -6.99
C GLY A 76 -19.72 -15.88 -7.76
N GLY A 77 -18.44 -16.16 -7.99
CA GLY A 77 -17.50 -15.30 -8.74
C GLY A 77 -16.39 -14.74 -7.86
N PHE A 78 -16.25 -13.42 -7.83
CA PHE A 78 -15.18 -12.73 -7.08
C PHE A 78 -15.76 -11.71 -6.10
N THR A 79 -15.12 -11.61 -4.94
CA THR A 79 -15.39 -10.59 -3.91
C THR A 79 -14.09 -9.93 -3.49
N ILE A 80 -14.14 -8.62 -3.24
CA ILE A 80 -12.93 -7.88 -2.83
C ILE A 80 -12.37 -8.43 -1.51
N ASP A 81 -11.08 -8.75 -1.50
CA ASP A 81 -10.33 -8.96 -0.27
C ASP A 81 -9.87 -7.59 0.24
N LYS A 82 -10.59 -7.08 1.24
CA LYS A 82 -10.28 -5.78 1.84
C LYS A 82 -8.94 -5.79 2.59
N LYS A 83 -8.57 -6.88 3.27
CA LYS A 83 -7.34 -6.95 4.07
C LYS A 83 -6.11 -6.85 3.15
N LEU A 84 -6.10 -7.62 2.06
CA LEU A 84 -5.04 -7.55 1.05
C LEU A 84 -5.07 -6.24 0.26
N THR A 85 -6.26 -5.74 -0.11
CA THR A 85 -6.39 -4.45 -0.80
C THR A 85 -5.84 -3.31 0.07
N ASP A 86 -6.12 -3.29 1.37
CA ASP A 86 -5.62 -2.25 2.29
C ASP A 86 -4.10 -2.36 2.51
N TYR A 87 -3.54 -3.58 2.52
CA TYR A 87 -2.10 -3.84 2.63
C TYR A 87 -1.31 -3.23 1.47
N PHE A 88 -1.73 -3.52 0.23
CA PHE A 88 -1.09 -2.91 -0.93
C PHE A 88 -1.48 -1.44 -1.09
N GLY A 89 -2.71 -1.08 -0.68
CA GLY A 89 -3.22 0.28 -0.66
C GLY A 89 -3.06 1.01 -1.99
N SER A 90 -2.87 2.33 -1.92
CA SER A 90 -2.73 3.18 -3.08
C SER A 90 -1.81 4.38 -2.79
N GLY A 91 -1.17 4.89 -3.84
CA GLY A 91 -0.20 5.97 -3.70
C GLY A 91 0.51 6.32 -4.99
N ALA A 92 1.34 7.35 -4.93
CA ALA A 92 2.21 7.80 -6.01
C ALA A 92 3.58 8.15 -5.45
N ASP A 93 4.58 8.23 -6.31
CA ASP A 93 5.89 8.73 -5.90
C ASP A 93 5.79 10.21 -5.59
N VAL A 94 6.40 10.61 -4.48
CA VAL A 94 6.46 12.00 -4.05
C VAL A 94 7.89 12.50 -4.19
N MET A 95 8.05 13.49 -5.05
CA MET A 95 9.30 14.16 -5.30
C MET A 95 9.52 15.30 -4.29
N PRO A 96 10.79 15.63 -4.00
CA PRO A 96 11.09 16.84 -3.27
C PRO A 96 10.57 18.08 -4.02
N PRO A 97 10.29 19.18 -3.29
CA PRO A 97 9.83 20.42 -3.89
C PRO A 97 10.92 21.13 -4.73
N ASN A 98 12.18 20.69 -4.63
CA ASN A 98 13.30 21.23 -5.39
C ASN A 98 13.68 20.25 -6.50
N ASP A 99 13.56 20.69 -7.76
CA ASP A 99 13.79 19.86 -8.96
C ASP A 99 15.25 19.37 -9.11
N ASN A 100 16.18 19.91 -8.33
CA ASN A 100 17.59 19.47 -8.33
C ASN A 100 17.82 18.17 -7.56
N GLU A 101 16.86 17.70 -6.77
CA GLU A 101 16.95 16.42 -6.06
C GLU A 101 16.19 15.33 -6.82
N SER A 102 16.94 14.39 -7.41
CA SER A 102 16.35 13.31 -8.21
C SER A 102 15.80 12.14 -7.38
N THR A 103 15.97 12.15 -6.06
CA THR A 103 15.55 11.04 -5.19
C THR A 103 14.16 11.32 -4.61
N PRO A 104 13.17 10.43 -4.83
CA PRO A 104 11.85 10.61 -4.24
C PRO A 104 11.88 10.57 -2.70
N ILE A 105 11.11 11.45 -2.07
CA ILE A 105 10.86 11.41 -0.62
C ILE A 105 10.15 10.09 -0.28
N TYR A 106 9.20 9.69 -1.11
CA TYR A 106 8.47 8.43 -1.02
C TYR A 106 8.26 7.84 -2.42
N THR A 107 8.30 6.52 -2.50
CA THR A 107 8.03 5.75 -3.71
C THR A 107 6.93 4.76 -3.39
N TYR A 108 5.86 4.77 -4.18
CA TYR A 108 4.82 3.75 -4.04
C TYR A 108 5.35 2.41 -4.57
N PRO A 109 5.38 1.34 -3.76
CA PRO A 109 6.16 0.16 -4.10
C PRO A 109 5.46 -0.79 -5.09
N PHE A 110 4.14 -0.73 -5.23
CA PHE A 110 3.36 -1.81 -5.86
C PHE A 110 2.84 -1.46 -7.26
N LYS A 111 3.71 -0.94 -8.13
CA LYS A 111 3.34 -0.48 -9.47
C LYS A 111 3.29 -1.58 -10.53
N THR A 112 3.88 -2.73 -10.24
CA THR A 112 4.07 -3.82 -11.21
C THR A 112 3.69 -5.17 -10.60
N ARG A 113 3.33 -6.13 -11.46
CA ARG A 113 3.12 -7.52 -11.04
C ARG A 113 4.30 -8.07 -10.25
N HIS A 114 5.52 -7.86 -10.76
CA HIS A 114 6.74 -8.33 -10.08
C HIS A 114 6.86 -7.79 -8.66
N SER A 115 6.61 -6.48 -8.47
CA SER A 115 6.65 -5.88 -7.12
C SER A 115 5.59 -6.47 -6.18
N VAL A 116 4.38 -6.73 -6.66
CA VAL A 116 3.31 -7.35 -5.87
C VAL A 116 3.66 -8.80 -5.53
N THR A 117 4.06 -9.60 -6.52
CA THR A 117 4.38 -11.03 -6.29
C THR A 117 5.64 -11.21 -5.44
N SER A 118 6.64 -10.34 -5.59
CA SER A 118 7.82 -10.33 -4.72
C SER A 118 7.43 -10.01 -3.28
N GLN A 119 6.56 -9.01 -3.07
CA GLN A 119 6.06 -8.67 -1.74
C GLN A 119 5.30 -9.84 -1.10
N LEU A 120 4.46 -10.56 -1.85
CA LEU A 120 3.73 -11.74 -1.37
C LEU A 120 4.66 -12.89 -0.90
N SER A 121 5.91 -12.90 -1.35
CA SER A 121 6.93 -13.85 -0.89
C SER A 121 7.82 -13.32 0.24
N SER A 122 7.65 -12.05 0.62
CA SER A 122 8.50 -11.41 1.62
C SER A 122 8.16 -11.86 3.04
N LYS A 123 9.17 -11.92 3.91
CA LYS A 123 8.97 -12.24 5.34
C LYS A 123 8.01 -11.29 6.02
N ASN A 124 8.07 -9.99 5.69
CA ASN A 124 7.21 -8.99 6.29
C ASN A 124 5.73 -9.26 5.96
N TYR A 125 5.42 -9.51 4.68
CA TYR A 125 4.07 -9.88 4.27
C TYR A 125 3.58 -11.14 4.99
N LEU A 126 4.39 -12.20 5.05
CA LEU A 126 4.00 -13.45 5.70
C LEU A 126 3.72 -13.26 7.19
N ASN A 127 4.56 -12.52 7.90
CA ASN A 127 4.35 -12.21 9.31
C ASN A 127 3.07 -11.36 9.51
N TRP A 128 2.87 -10.33 8.68
CA TRP A 128 1.64 -9.52 8.71
C TRP A 128 0.39 -10.36 8.43
N ALA A 129 0.46 -11.28 7.45
CA ALA A 129 -0.68 -12.11 7.08
C ALA A 129 -1.10 -13.05 8.22
N ASN A 130 -0.13 -13.49 9.02
CA ASN A 130 -0.32 -14.30 10.23
C ASN A 130 -0.65 -13.48 11.49
N ASP A 131 -0.93 -12.18 11.36
CA ASP A 131 -1.23 -11.24 12.45
C ASP A 131 -0.12 -11.19 13.53
N GLU A 132 1.14 -11.45 13.14
CA GLU A 132 2.29 -11.35 14.03
C GLU A 132 2.71 -9.89 14.22
N LEU A 133 2.69 -9.43 15.48
CA LEU A 133 3.22 -8.12 15.85
C LEU A 133 4.76 -8.17 15.85
N LEU A 134 5.38 -7.44 14.95
CA LEU A 134 6.83 -7.35 14.86
C LEU A 134 7.36 -6.16 15.65
N GLU A 135 8.41 -6.40 16.44
CA GLU A 135 9.28 -5.32 16.90
C GLU A 135 10.29 -5.01 15.78
N LEU A 136 10.22 -3.79 15.25
CA LEU A 136 11.11 -3.31 14.21
C LEU A 136 12.09 -2.29 14.81
N THR A 137 13.29 -2.22 14.22
CA THR A 137 14.29 -1.22 14.60
C THR A 137 14.35 -0.14 13.51
N VAL A 138 14.25 1.12 13.91
CA VAL A 138 14.39 2.25 13.00
C VAL A 138 15.85 2.33 12.52
N ASN A 139 16.05 2.36 11.21
CA ASN A 139 17.39 2.25 10.61
C ASN A 139 18.06 3.60 10.31
N GLN A 140 17.26 4.68 10.26
CA GLN A 140 17.70 6.05 10.08
C GLN A 140 16.72 7.05 10.70
N LYS A 141 17.12 8.32 10.85
CA LYS A 141 16.19 9.36 11.31
C LYS A 141 14.98 9.46 10.37
N THR A 142 13.77 9.37 10.91
CA THR A 142 12.52 9.44 10.15
C THR A 142 11.49 10.27 10.89
N TYR A 143 10.78 11.15 10.17
CA TYR A 143 9.62 11.83 10.73
C TYR A 143 8.46 10.86 10.96
N ILE A 144 7.63 11.18 11.95
CA ILE A 144 6.37 10.51 12.23
C ILE A 144 5.26 11.23 11.45
N TYR A 145 4.41 10.46 10.80
CA TYR A 145 3.27 10.96 10.03
C TYR A 145 1.95 10.59 10.72
N SER A 146 0.95 11.46 10.65
CA SER A 146 -0.38 11.24 11.24
C SER A 146 -1.26 10.29 10.41
N PHE A 147 -0.98 10.16 9.11
CA PHE A 147 -1.59 9.21 8.17
C PHE A 147 -0.56 8.78 7.12
N GLN A 148 -0.84 7.73 6.34
CA GLN A 148 0.10 7.12 5.38
C GLN A 148 0.36 7.95 4.10
N ALA A 149 0.70 9.23 4.24
CA ALA A 149 1.09 10.10 3.13
C ALA A 149 2.01 11.23 3.60
N ILE A 150 2.80 11.77 2.67
CA ILE A 150 3.79 12.83 2.95
C ILE A 150 3.14 14.10 3.55
N ALA A 151 1.92 14.44 3.14
CA ALA A 151 1.18 15.58 3.69
C ALA A 151 0.87 15.45 5.19
N GLY A 152 0.94 14.24 5.76
CA GLY A 152 0.69 13.97 7.18
C GLY A 152 1.89 14.20 8.09
N ILE A 153 2.99 14.79 7.60
CA ILE A 153 4.22 14.96 8.37
C ILE A 153 3.99 15.75 9.67
N THR A 154 4.56 15.27 10.77
CA THR A 154 4.54 15.97 12.07
C THR A 154 5.93 16.50 12.43
N ARG A 155 6.01 17.27 13.53
CA ARG A 155 7.30 17.71 14.10
C ARG A 155 8.04 16.60 14.86
N MET A 156 7.37 15.47 15.12
CA MET A 156 7.96 14.35 15.84
C MET A 156 8.76 13.47 14.88
N TYR A 157 9.80 12.82 15.39
CA TYR A 157 10.64 11.93 14.63
C TYR A 157 11.18 10.81 15.53
N LEU A 158 11.54 9.71 14.89
CA LEU A 158 12.32 8.62 15.47
C LEU A 158 13.76 8.72 14.95
N ILE A 159 14.70 8.19 15.71
CA ILE A 159 16.12 8.12 15.35
C ILE A 159 16.56 6.67 15.16
N LYS A 160 17.71 6.49 14.52
CA LYS A 160 18.31 5.17 14.33
C LYS A 160 18.46 4.45 15.67
N GLY A 161 18.02 3.19 15.73
CA GLY A 161 18.05 2.35 16.92
C GLY A 161 16.77 2.39 17.76
N ASP A 162 15.84 3.32 17.51
CA ASP A 162 14.52 3.29 18.16
C ASP A 162 13.77 2.00 17.79
N LYS A 163 13.14 1.40 18.78
CA LYS A 163 12.33 0.19 18.61
C LYS A 163 10.85 0.53 18.58
N ILE A 164 10.15 0.03 17.57
CA ILE A 164 8.73 0.25 17.38
C ILE A 164 7.99 -1.08 17.25
N THR A 165 6.75 -1.14 17.73
CA THR A 165 5.86 -2.27 17.46
C THR A 165 5.03 -1.97 16.22
N GLN A 166 5.18 -2.77 15.17
CA GLN A 166 4.33 -2.73 13.98
C GLN A 166 2.89 -3.09 14.36
N LYS A 167 1.93 -2.28 13.93
CA LYS A 167 0.48 -2.51 14.12
C LYS A 167 -0.21 -2.92 12.83
N THR A 168 0.11 -2.26 11.73
CA THR A 168 -0.35 -2.65 10.39
C THR A 168 0.58 -2.08 9.32
N ILE A 169 0.38 -2.52 8.09
CA ILE A 169 1.09 -2.05 6.90
C ILE A 169 0.05 -1.63 5.85
N SER A 170 0.32 -0.53 5.16
CA SER A 170 -0.47 -0.12 3.99
C SER A 170 0.41 0.67 3.04
N ALA A 171 0.40 0.34 1.74
CA ALA A 171 1.08 1.10 0.69
C ALA A 171 2.59 1.36 0.97
N GLY A 172 3.30 0.43 1.61
CA GLY A 172 4.71 0.65 1.99
C GLY A 172 4.91 1.62 3.16
N TRP A 173 3.88 1.81 3.98
CA TRP A 173 3.93 2.50 5.26
C TRP A 173 3.66 1.53 6.40
N ILE A 174 4.33 1.73 7.54
CA ILE A 174 4.07 1.00 8.77
C ILE A 174 3.32 1.92 9.72
N GLN A 175 2.16 1.47 10.20
CA GLN A 175 1.59 2.05 11.41
C GLN A 175 2.28 1.43 12.60
N PHE A 176 2.73 2.26 13.55
CA PHE A 176 3.50 1.78 14.68
C PHE A 176 2.96 2.29 16.02
N LEU A 177 3.40 1.61 17.07
CA LEU A 177 3.36 2.05 18.46
C LEU A 177 4.79 2.17 18.97
N TYR A 178 5.13 3.32 19.55
CA TYR A 178 6.38 3.57 20.25
C TYR A 178 6.08 3.90 21.71
N THR A 179 6.76 3.23 22.64
CA THR A 179 6.60 3.48 24.08
C THR A 179 7.83 4.18 24.60
N THR A 180 7.66 5.43 25.05
CA THR A 180 8.74 6.22 25.66
C THR A 180 9.15 5.64 27.02
N ALA A 181 10.32 6.06 27.54
CA ALA A 181 10.78 5.70 28.89
C ALA A 181 9.75 6.03 30.00
N ASN A 182 8.94 7.08 29.80
CA ASN A 182 7.89 7.49 30.73
C ASN A 182 6.54 6.78 30.48
N LYS A 183 6.54 5.63 29.76
CA LYS A 183 5.35 4.84 29.40
C LYS A 183 4.30 5.59 28.58
N LYS A 184 4.65 6.73 27.98
CA LYS A 184 3.78 7.40 27.02
C LYS A 184 3.83 6.66 25.68
N GLU A 185 2.65 6.33 25.17
CA GLU A 185 2.45 5.73 23.85
C GLU A 185 2.39 6.82 22.77
N ILE A 186 3.14 6.60 21.69
CA ILE A 186 3.13 7.43 20.49
C ILE A 186 2.74 6.54 19.33
N HIS A 187 1.70 6.95 18.60
CA HIS A 187 1.24 6.29 17.39
C HIS A 187 1.52 7.15 16.17
N GLY A 188 1.75 6.51 15.05
CA GLY A 188 1.85 7.19 13.77
C GLY A 188 2.27 6.24 12.67
N TRP A 189 2.68 6.85 11.56
CA TRP A 189 3.15 6.16 10.37
C TRP A 189 4.58 6.54 10.05
N ILE A 190 5.35 5.58 9.56
CA ILE A 190 6.65 5.82 8.92
C ILE A 190 6.75 5.03 7.61
N PRO A 191 7.56 5.48 6.64
CA PRO A 191 7.86 4.68 5.46
C PRO A 191 8.54 3.36 5.85
N CYS A 192 8.13 2.25 5.23
CA CYS A 192 8.66 0.90 5.49
C CYS A 192 10.19 0.86 5.34
N LYS A 193 10.75 1.56 4.33
CA LYS A 193 12.20 1.69 4.09
C LYS A 193 13.01 2.22 5.29
N ASN A 194 12.36 2.87 6.26
CA ASN A 194 13.01 3.47 7.43
C ASN A 194 13.03 2.55 8.67
N ALA A 195 12.56 1.31 8.54
CA ALA A 195 12.60 0.31 9.60
C ALA A 195 13.15 -1.02 9.07
N ASP A 196 14.02 -1.65 9.85
CA ASP A 196 14.53 -2.99 9.57
C ASP A 196 13.40 -4.01 9.69
N GLY A 197 13.29 -4.92 8.72
CA GLY A 197 12.21 -5.92 8.66
C GLY A 197 11.13 -5.60 7.63
N CYS A 198 11.21 -4.42 7.02
CA CYS A 198 10.86 -4.18 5.63
C CYS A 198 12.10 -4.41 4.74
#